data_AF-A0A5C5VSW9-F1
#
_entry.id   AF-A0A5C5VSW9-F1
#
_cell.length_a   1.000
_cell.length_b   1.000
_cell.length_c   1.000
_cell.angle_alpha   90.00
_cell.angle_beta   90.00
_cell.angle_gamma   90.00
#
_symmetry.space_group_name_H-M   'P 1'
#
loop_
_entity.id
_entity.type
_entity.pdbx_description
1 polymer ?
#
loop_
_entity_poly.entity_id
_entity_poly.type
_entity_poly.pdbx_seq_one_letter_code
_entity_poly.pdbx_strand_id
1 'polypeptide(L)'
;MRQLSKFGPVVAAVACALLVVPPARADFQYGHVYVTHAGTGDPFTPIDTIYEIDPASGQVTPFLQYTNNRGLGGMAFTPDGSGLRVFRRSLNQILEVRSDASQSVVLSGSDGLAGPAGDNGLAYDRNRDLFAFNDGFDHITRFPQGNGPSQFFGSTLPGYGSIAFGASGDLYWGGANEISGPEGLVKRFTPDGQIHDFDAYDGPGTGRVQSLTGDSQGNLYVMTDENTGTIYKYPAENAALRQTLITGFQTSSGVLGISPDERTLFVGTNAFLFGVDLETGERTQLAQIPGDARVNGLVVYVPEPAPVFGTALLLIVATRRGFVAADRLHQGDRK
;
A
#
# COMPACT_ATOMS: atom_id res chain seq x y z
N MET A 1 68.63 -28.55 47.79
CA MET A 1 68.39 -27.31 47.03
C MET A 1 67.94 -27.66 45.62
N ARG A 2 66.66 -27.47 45.29
CA ARG A 2 66.17 -27.39 43.89
C ARG A 2 64.95 -26.48 43.87
N GLN A 3 65.03 -25.46 43.02
CA GLN A 3 64.12 -24.32 42.93
C GLN A 3 62.75 -24.71 42.35
N LEU A 4 61.70 -24.12 42.92
CA LEU A 4 60.35 -24.03 42.38
C LEU A 4 60.31 -22.94 41.29
N SER A 5 60.07 -23.30 40.03
CA SER A 5 59.73 -22.35 38.97
C SER A 5 58.20 -22.18 38.91
N LYS A 6 57.77 -20.94 39.14
CA LYS A 6 56.39 -20.48 39.05
C LYS A 6 56.00 -20.32 37.58
N PHE A 7 54.98 -21.03 37.11
CA PHE A 7 54.31 -20.71 35.86
C PHE A 7 53.19 -19.69 36.16
N GLY A 8 53.34 -18.48 35.63
CA GLY A 8 52.27 -17.47 35.63
C GLY A 8 51.31 -17.71 34.46
N PRO A 9 50.01 -17.41 34.61
CA PRO A 9 49.06 -17.51 33.51
C PRO A 9 49.25 -16.34 32.53
N VAL A 10 49.40 -16.66 31.24
CA VAL A 10 49.35 -15.70 30.13
C VAL A 10 47.86 -15.42 29.85
N VAL A 11 47.40 -14.22 30.24
CA VAL A 11 46.07 -13.72 29.85
C VAL A 11 46.20 -13.14 28.44
N ALA A 12 45.68 -13.87 27.44
CA ALA A 12 45.51 -13.36 26.09
C ALA A 12 44.29 -12.41 26.07
N ALA A 13 44.55 -11.10 25.96
CA ALA A 13 43.51 -10.11 25.72
C ALA A 13 43.06 -10.22 24.26
N VAL A 14 41.88 -10.82 24.02
CA VAL A 14 41.20 -10.76 22.72
C VAL A 14 40.60 -9.37 22.59
N ALA A 15 41.21 -8.53 21.75
CA ALA A 15 40.64 -7.26 21.35
C ALA A 15 39.48 -7.53 20.38
N CYS A 16 38.25 -7.55 20.89
CA CYS A 16 37.05 -7.49 20.05
C CYS A 16 36.99 -6.12 19.39
N ALA A 17 37.38 -6.04 18.12
CA ALA A 17 37.03 -4.92 17.27
C ALA A 17 35.50 -4.93 17.10
N LEU A 18 34.82 -4.04 17.82
CA LEU A 18 33.41 -3.74 17.58
C LEU A 18 33.34 -3.06 16.20
N LEU A 19 33.07 -3.85 15.17
CA LEU A 19 32.63 -3.31 13.89
C LEU A 19 31.32 -2.57 14.17
N VAL A 20 31.34 -1.25 14.00
CA VAL A 20 30.13 -0.44 13.91
C VAL A 20 29.48 -0.84 12.58
N VAL A 21 28.68 -1.90 12.63
CA VAL A 21 27.76 -2.20 11.53
C VAL A 21 26.77 -1.03 11.52
N PRO A 22 26.65 -0.26 10.43
CA PRO A 22 25.57 0.72 10.33
C PRO A 22 24.27 -0.04 10.65
N PRO A 23 23.37 0.52 11.48
CA PRO A 23 22.16 -0.19 11.85
C PRO A 23 21.52 -0.67 10.55
N ALA A 24 21.31 -2.00 10.45
CA ALA A 24 20.54 -2.57 9.36
C ALA A 24 19.27 -1.73 9.27
N ARG A 25 19.03 -1.15 8.10
CA ARG A 25 17.89 -0.26 7.90
C ARG A 25 16.66 -1.03 8.37
N ALA A 26 15.96 -0.47 9.35
CA ALA A 26 14.84 -1.13 10.01
C ALA A 26 13.82 -1.58 8.96
N ASP A 27 13.11 -2.65 9.27
CA ASP A 27 12.00 -3.14 8.48
C ASP A 27 11.01 -2.02 8.11
N PHE A 28 10.19 -2.23 7.07
CA PHE A 28 9.10 -1.30 6.78
C PHE A 28 8.30 -0.99 8.05
N GLN A 29 7.97 0.28 8.26
CA GLN A 29 7.42 0.76 9.52
C GLN A 29 5.90 0.83 9.47
N TYR A 30 5.23 0.18 10.43
CA TYR A 30 3.77 0.12 10.47
C TYR A 30 3.14 1.52 10.45
N GLY A 31 2.19 1.73 9.55
CA GLY A 31 1.48 2.99 9.40
C GLY A 31 2.27 4.09 8.70
N HIS A 32 3.54 3.87 8.35
CA HIS A 32 4.29 4.81 7.53
C HIS A 32 3.75 4.81 6.09
N VAL A 33 3.84 5.99 5.47
CA VAL A 33 3.39 6.23 4.11
C VAL A 33 4.60 6.21 3.18
N TYR A 34 4.53 5.43 2.11
CA TYR A 34 5.55 5.38 1.08
C TYR A 34 4.99 6.01 -0.18
N VAL A 35 5.71 6.99 -0.72
CA VAL A 35 5.29 7.74 -1.90
C VAL A 35 6.34 7.68 -3.00
N THR A 36 5.90 7.52 -4.24
CA THR A 36 6.77 7.67 -5.42
C THR A 36 6.71 9.07 -5.94
N HIS A 37 7.89 9.59 -6.20
CA HIS A 37 8.15 10.79 -6.93
C HIS A 37 8.70 10.39 -8.30
N ALA A 38 7.94 10.64 -9.37
CA ALA A 38 8.58 10.70 -10.69
C ALA A 38 9.14 12.09 -10.86
N GLY A 39 10.37 12.11 -11.35
CA GLY A 39 10.95 13.31 -11.86
C GLY A 39 10.09 13.98 -12.96
N THR A 40 10.19 15.31 -13.10
CA THR A 40 9.46 16.17 -14.05
C THR A 40 9.74 15.89 -15.55
N GLY A 41 10.40 14.78 -15.89
CA GLY A 41 10.69 14.39 -17.26
C GLY A 41 11.84 15.16 -17.92
N ASP A 42 12.49 16.09 -17.22
CA ASP A 42 13.74 16.71 -17.69
C ASP A 42 14.89 15.69 -17.58
N PRO A 43 15.62 15.39 -18.67
CA PRO A 43 16.77 14.48 -18.65
C PRO A 43 17.90 14.86 -17.69
N PHE A 44 17.90 16.06 -17.09
CA PHE A 44 18.95 16.54 -16.21
C PHE A 44 18.59 16.64 -14.72
N THR A 45 17.30 16.62 -14.38
CA THR A 45 16.81 16.70 -12.98
C THR A 45 15.31 16.53 -13.06
N PRO A 46 14.70 15.45 -12.52
CA PRO A 46 14.97 14.93 -11.17
C PRO A 46 15.26 13.42 -11.02
N ILE A 47 15.80 13.09 -9.85
CA ILE A 47 15.98 11.73 -9.30
C ILE A 47 14.61 11.17 -8.92
N ASP A 48 14.19 10.11 -9.59
CA ASP A 48 13.04 9.30 -9.19
C ASP A 48 13.31 8.78 -7.76
N THR A 49 12.41 9.09 -6.83
CA THR A 49 12.63 8.82 -5.40
C THR A 49 11.40 8.16 -4.80
N ILE A 50 11.61 7.12 -3.99
CA ILE A 50 10.62 6.66 -3.04
C ILE A 50 10.93 7.36 -1.73
N TYR A 51 9.97 8.08 -1.16
CA TYR A 51 10.07 8.64 0.18
C TYR A 51 9.28 7.78 1.16
N GLU A 52 9.82 7.63 2.35
CA GLU A 52 9.11 7.14 3.53
C GLU A 52 8.71 8.36 4.38
N ILE A 53 7.47 8.40 4.83
CA ILE A 53 6.90 9.48 5.61
C ILE A 53 6.29 8.88 6.88
N ASP A 54 6.74 9.37 8.04
CA ASP A 54 6.06 9.13 9.30
C ASP A 54 4.92 10.17 9.42
N PRO A 55 3.64 9.76 9.30
CA PRO A 55 2.53 10.70 9.34
C PRO A 55 2.31 11.33 10.73
N ALA A 56 2.83 10.74 11.81
CA ALA A 56 2.67 11.27 13.16
C ALA A 56 3.64 12.43 13.44
N SER A 57 4.87 12.34 12.94
CA SER A 57 5.88 13.39 13.11
C SER A 57 6.01 14.33 11.92
N GLY A 58 5.51 13.92 10.74
CA GLY A 58 5.73 14.61 9.47
C GLY A 58 7.15 14.43 8.90
N GLN A 59 7.97 13.54 9.49
CA GLN A 59 9.33 13.28 9.03
C GLN A 59 9.31 12.63 7.64
N VAL A 60 10.02 13.24 6.69
CA VAL A 60 10.19 12.72 5.32
C VAL A 60 11.63 12.24 5.13
N THR A 61 11.81 10.98 4.76
CA THR A 61 13.12 10.36 4.55
C THR A 61 13.20 9.75 3.15
N PRO A 62 14.25 10.01 2.35
CA PRO A 62 14.46 9.28 1.10
C PRO A 62 14.62 7.78 1.39
N PHE A 63 13.68 6.97 0.93
CA PHE A 63 13.72 5.53 1.06
C PHE A 63 14.62 4.92 -0.02
N LEU A 64 14.40 5.27 -1.29
CA LEU A 64 15.22 4.79 -2.39
C LEU A 64 15.33 5.87 -3.46
N GLN A 65 16.54 6.12 -3.97
CA GLN A 65 16.81 7.14 -4.98
C GLN A 65 17.39 6.52 -6.24
N TYR A 66 16.88 6.96 -7.39
CA TYR A 66 17.29 6.50 -8.70
C TYR A 66 17.83 7.63 -9.55
N THR A 67 19.08 7.51 -9.96
CA THR A 67 19.74 8.51 -10.79
C THR A 67 19.40 8.39 -12.28
N ASN A 68 18.71 7.32 -12.69
CA ASN A 68 18.46 7.00 -14.10
C ASN A 68 17.05 6.44 -14.40
N ASN A 69 16.11 6.49 -13.46
CA ASN A 69 14.75 6.01 -13.72
C ASN A 69 13.92 7.09 -14.40
N ARG A 70 13.04 6.62 -15.30
CA ARG A 70 12.15 7.45 -16.11
C ARG A 70 10.71 7.01 -15.88
N GLY A 71 10.16 7.36 -14.72
CA GLY A 71 8.74 7.23 -14.43
C GLY A 71 8.43 6.09 -13.47
N LEU A 72 8.98 6.16 -12.25
CA LEU A 72 8.34 5.52 -11.10
C LEU A 72 6.90 6.02 -10.95
N GLY A 73 5.97 5.10 -10.72
CA GLY A 73 4.57 5.48 -10.49
C GLY A 73 3.92 4.65 -9.40
N GLY A 74 2.72 4.15 -9.66
CA GLY A 74 1.92 3.36 -8.72
C GLY A 74 2.71 2.24 -8.04
N MET A 75 2.32 1.98 -6.79
CA MET A 75 2.94 1.01 -5.91
C MET A 75 1.91 0.13 -5.20
N ALA A 76 2.35 -1.02 -4.73
CA ALA A 76 1.59 -1.88 -3.83
C ALA A 76 2.55 -2.70 -2.96
N PHE A 77 2.30 -2.84 -1.66
CA PHE A 77 3.04 -3.84 -0.88
C PHE A 77 2.66 -5.25 -1.33
N THR A 78 3.62 -6.17 -1.32
CA THR A 78 3.32 -7.60 -1.43
C THR A 78 2.38 -7.99 -0.29
N PRO A 79 1.46 -8.96 -0.49
CA PRO A 79 0.51 -9.34 0.56
C PRO A 79 1.22 -9.71 1.88
N ASP A 80 2.35 -10.42 1.80
CA ASP A 80 3.14 -10.78 2.98
C ASP A 80 3.93 -9.62 3.63
N GLY A 81 3.82 -8.39 3.11
CA GLY A 81 4.54 -7.20 3.56
C GLY A 81 6.05 -7.21 3.32
N SER A 82 6.59 -8.26 2.70
CA SER A 82 8.04 -8.45 2.58
C SER A 82 8.70 -7.55 1.53
N GLY A 83 7.92 -6.94 0.63
CA GLY A 83 8.41 -6.09 -0.43
C GLY A 83 7.39 -5.06 -0.91
N LEU A 84 7.90 -4.01 -1.51
CA LEU A 84 7.14 -2.96 -2.17
C LEU A 84 7.25 -3.15 -3.69
N ARG A 85 6.13 -3.39 -4.37
CA ARG A 85 6.04 -3.38 -5.83
C ARG A 85 5.95 -1.94 -6.32
N VAL A 86 6.74 -1.58 -7.31
CA VAL A 86 6.68 -0.28 -7.98
C VAL A 86 6.94 -0.43 -9.46
N PHE A 87 6.14 0.21 -10.33
CA PHE A 87 6.40 0.14 -11.76
C PHE A 87 7.39 1.21 -12.24
N ARG A 88 8.06 0.93 -13.36
CA ARG A 88 8.85 1.86 -14.17
C ARG A 88 8.26 1.92 -15.56
N ARG A 89 7.44 2.94 -15.83
CA ARG A 89 6.62 3.03 -17.04
C ARG A 89 7.46 2.90 -18.31
N SER A 90 8.50 3.74 -18.45
CA SER A 90 9.32 3.80 -19.68
C SER A 90 10.18 2.55 -19.93
N LEU A 91 10.32 1.68 -18.92
CA LEU A 91 11.11 0.45 -19.01
C LEU A 91 10.23 -0.81 -19.07
N ASN A 92 8.90 -0.66 -19.03
CA ASN A 92 7.95 -1.78 -19.00
C ASN A 92 8.26 -2.77 -17.89
N GLN A 93 8.53 -2.29 -16.67
CA GLN A 93 9.00 -3.13 -15.57
C GLN A 93 8.22 -2.88 -14.30
N ILE A 94 8.12 -3.91 -13.48
CA ILE A 94 7.76 -3.82 -12.06
C ILE A 94 8.98 -4.30 -11.26
N LEU A 95 9.35 -3.49 -10.27
CA LEU A 95 10.39 -3.77 -9.31
C LEU A 95 9.78 -4.35 -8.04
N GLU A 96 10.55 -5.16 -7.33
CA GLU A 96 10.40 -5.37 -5.89
C GLU A 96 11.47 -4.56 -5.18
N VAL A 97 11.08 -3.77 -4.18
CA VAL A 97 11.98 -3.08 -3.27
C VAL A 97 11.80 -3.66 -1.88
N ARG A 98 12.89 -4.05 -1.21
CA ARG A 98 12.88 -4.60 0.15
C ARG A 98 13.08 -3.51 1.19
N SER A 99 12.86 -3.83 2.47
CA SER A 99 13.02 -2.89 3.59
C SER A 99 14.45 -2.32 3.72
N ASP A 100 15.45 -3.11 3.32
CA ASP A 100 16.85 -2.68 3.25
C ASP A 100 17.16 -1.80 2.01
N ALA A 101 16.13 -1.44 1.24
CA ALA A 101 16.18 -0.71 -0.03
C ALA A 101 16.93 -1.44 -1.16
N SER A 102 17.22 -2.74 -1.01
CA SER A 102 17.61 -3.59 -2.14
C SER A 102 16.44 -3.75 -3.11
N GLN A 103 16.76 -3.99 -4.39
CA GLN A 103 15.76 -4.02 -5.44
C GLN A 103 16.05 -5.05 -6.53
N SER A 104 15.00 -5.55 -7.16
CA SER A 104 15.09 -6.45 -8.31
C SER A 104 13.94 -6.22 -9.29
N VAL A 105 14.17 -6.47 -10.58
CA VAL A 105 13.10 -6.53 -11.58
C VAL A 105 12.41 -7.89 -11.44
N VAL A 106 11.10 -7.87 -11.22
CA VAL A 106 10.31 -9.11 -11.04
C VAL A 106 9.35 -9.40 -12.20
N LEU A 107 8.95 -8.35 -12.91
CA LEU A 107 8.16 -8.42 -14.12
C LEU A 107 8.70 -7.39 -15.10
N SER A 108 8.64 -7.72 -16.38
CA SER A 108 9.20 -6.94 -17.47
C SER A 108 8.31 -6.99 -18.71
N GLY A 109 8.76 -6.37 -19.80
CA GLY A 109 8.03 -6.41 -21.07
C GLY A 109 7.86 -7.83 -21.63
N SER A 110 8.78 -8.76 -21.35
CA SER A 110 8.62 -10.16 -21.77
C SER A 110 7.50 -10.90 -21.01
N ASP A 111 7.09 -10.36 -19.86
CA ASP A 111 6.02 -10.92 -19.04
C ASP A 111 4.65 -10.35 -19.42
N GLY A 112 4.58 -9.51 -20.45
CA GLY A 112 3.34 -8.89 -20.94
C GLY A 112 3.10 -7.47 -20.44
N LEU A 113 4.10 -6.80 -19.86
CA LEU A 113 4.01 -5.37 -19.53
C LEU A 113 4.30 -4.49 -20.76
N ALA A 114 3.48 -3.46 -20.96
CA ALA A 114 3.65 -2.42 -21.96
C ALA A 114 3.15 -1.09 -21.39
N GLY A 115 4.07 -0.30 -20.84
CA GLY A 115 3.76 0.99 -20.22
C GLY A 115 2.85 0.85 -18.99
N PRO A 116 3.24 0.12 -17.93
CA PRO A 116 2.47 0.15 -16.69
C PRO A 116 2.34 1.61 -16.22
N ALA A 117 1.13 2.02 -15.90
CA ALA A 117 0.78 3.43 -15.70
C ALA A 117 -0.30 3.55 -14.61
N GLY A 118 -0.64 4.79 -14.25
CA GLY A 118 -1.67 5.09 -13.28
C GLY A 118 -1.14 5.64 -11.96
N ASP A 119 -1.85 6.63 -11.43
CA ASP A 119 -1.64 7.18 -10.10
C ASP A 119 -2.25 6.15 -9.11
N ASN A 120 -1.41 5.25 -8.57
CA ASN A 120 -1.79 3.93 -8.00
C ASN A 120 -2.29 2.90 -9.04
N GLY A 121 -1.49 2.66 -10.07
CA GLY A 121 -1.78 1.65 -11.11
C GLY A 121 -1.52 0.17 -10.76
N LEU A 122 -1.24 -0.17 -9.49
CA LEU A 122 -0.97 -1.53 -9.03
C LEU A 122 -1.87 -1.89 -7.84
N ALA A 123 -2.41 -3.11 -7.82
CA ALA A 123 -3.20 -3.60 -6.69
C ALA A 123 -3.06 -5.12 -6.52
N TYR A 124 -3.16 -5.62 -5.29
CA TYR A 124 -3.28 -7.05 -5.01
C TYR A 124 -4.70 -7.40 -4.61
N ASP A 125 -5.18 -8.55 -5.10
CA ASP A 125 -6.42 -9.14 -4.58
C ASP A 125 -6.15 -10.02 -3.34
N ARG A 126 -7.24 -10.54 -2.76
CA ARG A 126 -7.17 -11.46 -1.61
C ARG A 126 -6.52 -12.81 -1.93
N ASN A 127 -6.42 -13.18 -3.21
CA ASN A 127 -5.76 -14.41 -3.65
C ASN A 127 -4.26 -14.21 -3.92
N ARG A 128 -3.73 -13.01 -3.65
CA ARG A 128 -2.33 -12.61 -3.84
C ARG A 128 -1.94 -12.48 -5.31
N ASP A 129 -2.93 -12.27 -6.18
CA ASP A 129 -2.69 -11.95 -7.57
C ASP A 129 -2.43 -10.45 -7.71
N LEU A 130 -1.43 -10.09 -8.51
CA LEU A 130 -1.11 -8.70 -8.80
C LEU A 130 -1.87 -8.25 -10.04
N PHE A 131 -2.50 -7.10 -9.95
CA PHE A 131 -3.17 -6.42 -11.05
C PHE A 131 -2.36 -5.18 -11.39
N ALA A 132 -2.14 -4.96 -12.69
CA ALA A 132 -1.47 -3.78 -13.20
C ALA A 132 -2.28 -3.17 -14.33
N PHE A 133 -2.47 -1.85 -14.29
CA PHE A 133 -2.99 -1.12 -15.42
C PHE A 133 -1.89 -0.96 -16.49
N ASN A 134 -2.18 -1.44 -17.70
CA ASN A 134 -1.21 -1.59 -18.78
C ASN A 134 -1.62 -0.69 -19.95
N ASP A 135 -1.18 0.57 -19.87
CA ASP A 135 -1.61 1.67 -20.77
C ASP A 135 -1.24 1.41 -22.23
N GLY A 136 -0.11 0.76 -22.51
CA GLY A 136 0.26 0.39 -23.87
C GLY A 136 -0.66 -0.64 -24.53
N PHE A 137 -1.55 -1.28 -23.75
CA PHE A 137 -2.56 -2.23 -24.23
C PHE A 137 -4.01 -1.85 -23.85
N ASP A 138 -4.24 -0.70 -23.21
CA ASP A 138 -5.55 -0.23 -22.73
C ASP A 138 -6.34 -1.30 -21.93
N HIS A 139 -5.63 -2.08 -21.10
CA HIS A 139 -6.23 -3.14 -20.31
C HIS A 139 -5.64 -3.27 -18.92
N ILE A 140 -6.30 -4.05 -18.08
CA ILE A 140 -5.75 -4.54 -16.81
C ILE A 140 -5.18 -5.94 -17.03
N THR A 141 -3.93 -6.13 -16.64
CA THR A 141 -3.25 -7.42 -16.65
C THR A 141 -3.24 -8.00 -15.23
N ARG A 142 -3.60 -9.28 -15.10
CA ARG A 142 -3.47 -10.07 -13.87
C ARG A 142 -2.22 -10.94 -13.95
N PHE A 143 -1.46 -10.98 -12.87
CA PHE A 143 -0.31 -11.86 -12.66
C PHE A 143 -0.64 -12.78 -11.48
N PRO A 144 -1.00 -14.06 -11.74
CA PRO A 144 -1.35 -15.00 -10.68
C PRO A 144 -0.23 -15.17 -9.66
N GLN A 145 -0.53 -15.20 -8.37
CA GLN A 145 0.45 -15.27 -7.27
C GLN A 145 1.53 -14.16 -7.34
N GLY A 146 1.20 -13.02 -7.95
CA GLY A 146 2.04 -11.83 -8.06
C GLY A 146 3.08 -11.87 -9.17
N ASN A 147 3.51 -13.06 -9.63
CA ASN A 147 4.56 -13.21 -10.65
C ASN A 147 4.29 -14.32 -11.68
N GLY A 148 3.10 -14.90 -11.67
CA GLY A 148 2.69 -15.92 -12.64
C GLY A 148 2.53 -15.34 -14.06
N PRO A 149 2.34 -16.20 -15.08
CA PRO A 149 2.16 -15.76 -16.46
C PRO A 149 1.02 -14.75 -16.57
N SER A 150 1.22 -13.67 -17.32
CA SER A 150 0.21 -12.64 -17.50
C SER A 150 -1.08 -13.21 -18.08
N GLN A 151 -2.17 -12.69 -17.56
CA GLN A 151 -3.53 -12.97 -18.01
C GLN A 151 -4.21 -11.64 -18.27
N PHE A 152 -4.92 -11.56 -19.40
CA PHE A 152 -5.87 -10.48 -19.61
C PHE A 152 -6.98 -10.59 -18.57
N PHE A 153 -7.27 -9.50 -17.86
CA PHE A 153 -8.35 -9.46 -16.86
C PHE A 153 -9.57 -8.69 -17.36
N GLY A 154 -9.38 -7.49 -17.89
CA GLY A 154 -10.46 -6.65 -18.40
C GLY A 154 -9.96 -5.56 -19.34
N SER A 155 -10.76 -5.24 -20.36
CA SER A 155 -10.41 -4.30 -21.45
C SER A 155 -11.07 -2.92 -21.29
N THR A 156 -10.70 -2.02 -22.22
CA THR A 156 -11.43 -0.83 -22.66
C THR A 156 -11.51 0.28 -21.64
N LEU A 157 -10.33 0.69 -21.19
CA LEU A 157 -10.15 1.84 -20.33
C LEU A 157 -9.39 2.89 -21.12
N PRO A 158 -10.05 3.92 -21.68
CA PRO A 158 -9.33 4.98 -22.36
C PRO A 158 -8.43 5.71 -21.34
N GLY A 159 -7.20 5.97 -21.76
CA GLY A 159 -6.29 6.90 -21.07
C GLY A 159 -5.70 6.39 -19.75
N TYR A 160 -5.07 7.33 -19.06
CA TYR A 160 -4.38 7.08 -17.79
C TYR A 160 -5.36 6.90 -16.63
N GLY A 161 -5.18 5.88 -15.79
CA GLY A 161 -6.05 5.66 -14.63
C GLY A 161 -5.47 4.82 -13.51
N SER A 162 -6.10 4.93 -12.35
CA SER A 162 -5.80 4.27 -11.07
C SER A 162 -6.62 2.98 -10.90
N ILE A 163 -6.13 2.02 -10.11
CA ILE A 163 -6.89 0.82 -9.74
C ILE A 163 -6.85 0.56 -8.24
N ALA A 164 -7.94 0.06 -7.67
CA ALA A 164 -7.99 -0.45 -6.29
C ALA A 164 -9.15 -1.42 -6.09
N PHE A 165 -9.00 -2.34 -5.15
CA PHE A 165 -10.06 -3.24 -4.75
C PHE A 165 -11.02 -2.58 -3.75
N GLY A 166 -12.31 -2.87 -3.90
CA GLY A 166 -13.32 -2.63 -2.87
C GLY A 166 -13.40 -3.78 -1.86
N ALA A 167 -14.14 -3.58 -0.77
CA ALA A 167 -14.45 -4.63 0.21
C ALA A 167 -15.25 -5.80 -0.40
N SER A 168 -16.01 -5.54 -1.46
CA SER A 168 -16.74 -6.56 -2.23
C SER A 168 -15.81 -7.59 -2.88
N GLY A 169 -14.54 -7.26 -3.10
CA GLY A 169 -13.60 -8.04 -3.90
C GLY A 169 -13.59 -7.66 -5.38
N ASP A 170 -14.42 -6.68 -5.79
CA ASP A 170 -14.41 -6.13 -7.13
C ASP A 170 -13.25 -5.13 -7.28
N LEU A 171 -12.66 -5.11 -8.47
CA LEU A 171 -11.61 -4.15 -8.83
C LEU A 171 -12.26 -2.91 -9.43
N TYR A 172 -11.89 -1.73 -8.93
CA TYR A 172 -12.31 -0.47 -9.49
C TYR A 172 -11.18 0.13 -10.31
N TRP A 173 -11.54 0.74 -11.43
CA TRP A 173 -10.66 1.60 -12.20
C TRP A 173 -11.23 3.01 -12.23
N GLY A 174 -10.37 4.00 -12.12
CA GLY A 174 -10.72 5.40 -12.22
C GLY A 174 -9.75 6.12 -13.14
N GLY A 175 -10.24 6.74 -14.19
CA GLY A 175 -9.40 7.50 -15.11
C GLY A 175 -10.17 8.53 -15.91
N ALA A 176 -9.58 8.94 -17.02
CA ALA A 176 -10.14 9.97 -17.88
C ALA A 176 -10.52 9.46 -19.28
N ASN A 177 -11.65 9.92 -19.83
CA ASN A 177 -11.99 9.65 -21.21
C ASN A 177 -11.30 10.65 -22.14
N GLU A 178 -10.39 10.18 -23.00
CA GLU A 178 -9.60 11.05 -23.88
C GLU A 178 -10.25 11.32 -25.25
N ILE A 179 -11.41 10.70 -25.55
CA ILE A 179 -11.99 10.74 -26.90
C ILE A 179 -13.21 11.67 -26.96
N SER A 180 -14.28 11.33 -26.22
CA SER A 180 -15.54 12.10 -26.20
C SER A 180 -16.48 11.56 -25.10
N GLY A 181 -17.09 12.43 -24.30
CA GLY A 181 -18.00 12.04 -23.20
C GLY A 181 -17.55 12.63 -21.85
N PRO A 182 -18.04 12.09 -20.71
CA PRO A 182 -17.57 12.49 -19.38
C PRO A 182 -16.05 12.42 -19.28
N GLU A 183 -15.43 13.48 -18.77
CA GLU A 183 -13.98 13.55 -18.62
C GLU A 183 -13.47 12.55 -17.58
N GLY A 184 -14.24 12.26 -16.53
CA GLY A 184 -13.90 11.26 -15.51
C GLY A 184 -14.83 10.06 -15.53
N LEU A 185 -14.23 8.86 -15.44
CA LEU A 185 -14.95 7.60 -15.42
C LEU A 185 -14.49 6.74 -14.25
N VAL A 186 -15.44 6.11 -13.58
CA VAL A 186 -15.19 4.99 -12.67
C VAL A 186 -15.84 3.75 -13.25
N LYS A 187 -15.05 2.70 -13.41
CA LYS A 187 -15.49 1.37 -13.86
C LYS A 187 -15.33 0.37 -12.72
N ARG A 188 -16.22 -0.60 -12.66
CA ARG A 188 -16.20 -1.71 -11.70
C ARG A 188 -16.02 -3.01 -12.46
N PHE A 189 -15.06 -3.81 -12.02
CA PHE A 189 -14.77 -5.13 -12.55
C PHE A 189 -15.10 -6.17 -11.50
N THR A 190 -15.98 -7.10 -11.84
CA THR A 190 -16.25 -8.30 -11.06
C THR A 190 -15.00 -9.19 -10.98
N PRO A 191 -14.93 -10.18 -10.05
CA PRO A 191 -13.74 -11.01 -9.88
C PRO A 191 -13.40 -11.89 -11.08
N ASP A 192 -14.35 -12.11 -11.99
CA ASP A 192 -14.16 -12.79 -13.28
C ASP A 192 -13.85 -11.84 -14.45
N GLY A 193 -13.70 -10.53 -14.17
CA GLY A 193 -13.25 -9.53 -15.13
C GLY A 193 -14.37 -8.86 -15.93
N GLN A 194 -15.66 -9.11 -15.62
CA GLN A 194 -16.75 -8.39 -16.29
C GLN A 194 -16.78 -6.93 -15.83
N ILE A 195 -16.78 -6.03 -16.80
CA ILE A 195 -16.76 -4.58 -16.59
C ILE A 195 -18.18 -3.99 -16.58
N HIS A 196 -18.39 -3.05 -15.66
CA HIS A 196 -19.60 -2.26 -15.54
C HIS A 196 -19.25 -0.78 -15.34
N ASP A 197 -20.09 0.09 -15.87
CA ASP A 197 -20.07 1.51 -15.53
C ASP A 197 -20.48 1.67 -14.07
N PHE A 198 -19.64 2.32 -13.27
CA PHE A 198 -19.92 2.57 -11.86
C PHE A 198 -20.44 3.98 -11.65
N ASP A 199 -19.65 4.97 -12.05
CA ASP A 199 -20.02 6.38 -11.99
C ASP A 199 -19.24 7.19 -13.03
N ALA A 200 -19.69 8.42 -13.29
CA ALA A 200 -19.07 9.35 -14.23
C ALA A 200 -19.10 10.79 -13.68
N TYR A 201 -18.14 11.57 -14.16
CA TYR A 201 -17.95 12.97 -13.82
C TYR A 201 -17.94 13.81 -15.10
N ASP A 202 -18.98 14.61 -15.26
CA ASP A 202 -19.18 15.51 -16.39
C ASP A 202 -18.87 16.95 -15.96
N GLY A 203 -17.79 17.52 -16.50
CA GLY A 203 -17.44 18.92 -16.32
C GLY A 203 -16.47 19.39 -17.41
N PRO A 204 -16.64 20.59 -17.99
CA PRO A 204 -15.72 21.09 -19.00
C PRO A 204 -14.35 21.42 -18.36
N GLY A 205 -13.32 20.65 -18.70
CA GLY A 205 -11.95 20.81 -18.23
C GLY A 205 -11.70 20.43 -16.77
N THR A 206 -12.65 19.73 -16.13
CA THR A 206 -12.62 19.27 -14.74
C THR A 206 -13.48 18.02 -14.61
N GLY A 207 -13.03 17.00 -13.90
CA GLY A 207 -13.76 15.74 -13.77
C GLY A 207 -12.87 14.50 -13.75
N ARG A 208 -11.60 14.61 -14.17
CA ARG A 208 -10.73 13.45 -14.34
C ARG A 208 -10.52 12.75 -13.01
N VAL A 209 -10.81 11.45 -12.98
CA VAL A 209 -10.49 10.62 -11.82
C VAL A 209 -8.98 10.42 -11.78
N GLN A 210 -8.37 10.85 -10.68
CA GLN A 210 -6.93 10.78 -10.47
C GLN A 210 -6.54 9.51 -9.73
N SER A 211 -7.27 9.19 -8.66
CA SER A 211 -6.96 8.05 -7.81
C SER A 211 -8.20 7.56 -7.07
N LEU A 212 -8.20 6.29 -6.69
CA LEU A 212 -9.24 5.70 -5.86
C LEU A 212 -8.66 4.70 -4.85
N THR A 213 -9.37 4.48 -3.75
CA THR A 213 -9.04 3.46 -2.75
C THR A 213 -10.31 3.00 -2.04
N GLY A 214 -10.38 1.72 -1.67
CA GLY A 214 -11.44 1.18 -0.82
C GLY A 214 -11.02 1.12 0.65
N ASP A 215 -12.00 0.95 1.54
CA ASP A 215 -11.78 0.52 2.92
C ASP A 215 -12.48 -0.82 3.21
N SER A 216 -12.17 -1.45 4.35
CA SER A 216 -12.75 -2.74 4.75
C SER A 216 -14.24 -2.65 5.13
N GLN A 217 -14.75 -1.45 5.38
CA GLN A 217 -16.16 -1.18 5.69
C GLN A 217 -17.02 -1.11 4.43
N GLY A 218 -16.40 -1.16 3.24
CA GLY A 218 -17.08 -1.10 1.95
C GLY A 218 -17.36 0.33 1.48
N ASN A 219 -16.58 1.31 1.93
CA ASN A 219 -16.58 2.61 1.27
C ASN A 219 -15.54 2.60 0.14
N LEU A 220 -15.87 3.23 -0.98
CA LEU A 220 -14.92 3.62 -2.01
C LEU A 220 -14.68 5.13 -1.94
N TYR A 221 -13.42 5.55 -2.02
CA TYR A 221 -13.02 6.95 -2.07
C TYR A 221 -12.44 7.23 -3.45
N VAL A 222 -12.89 8.29 -4.10
CA VAL A 222 -12.46 8.66 -5.46
C VAL A 222 -12.05 10.12 -5.47
N MET A 223 -10.80 10.38 -5.86
CA MET A 223 -10.29 11.72 -6.08
C MET A 223 -10.45 12.10 -7.54
N THR A 224 -11.00 13.28 -7.77
CA THR A 224 -11.12 13.93 -9.07
C THR A 224 -10.38 15.28 -9.07
N ASP A 225 -10.05 15.82 -10.23
CA ASP A 225 -9.51 17.18 -10.36
C ASP A 225 -10.60 18.29 -10.32
N GLU A 226 -11.88 17.93 -10.12
CA GLU A 226 -12.96 18.89 -9.92
C GLU A 226 -12.66 19.82 -8.74
N ASN A 227 -13.01 21.10 -8.89
CA ASN A 227 -12.75 22.14 -7.89
C ASN A 227 -11.30 22.15 -7.39
N THR A 228 -10.34 21.90 -8.28
CA THR A 228 -8.89 21.79 -7.97
C THR A 228 -8.57 20.68 -6.97
N GLY A 229 -9.27 19.54 -7.09
CA GLY A 229 -9.13 18.39 -6.22
C GLY A 229 -10.35 18.21 -5.33
N THR A 230 -11.21 17.24 -5.68
CA THR A 230 -12.38 16.84 -4.89
C THR A 230 -12.32 15.36 -4.60
N ILE A 231 -12.57 14.98 -3.36
CA ILE A 231 -12.70 13.59 -2.94
C ILE A 231 -14.18 13.28 -2.70
N TYR A 232 -14.65 12.24 -3.35
CA TYR A 232 -15.97 11.66 -3.16
C TYR A 232 -15.88 10.38 -2.33
N LYS A 233 -16.86 10.17 -1.46
CA LYS A 233 -17.10 8.93 -0.73
C LYS A 233 -18.32 8.22 -1.31
N TYR A 234 -18.21 6.91 -1.49
CA TYR A 234 -19.27 6.02 -1.94
C TYR A 234 -19.52 4.96 -0.88
N PRO A 235 -20.47 5.21 0.04
CA PRO A 235 -20.84 4.23 1.05
C PRO A 235 -21.35 2.93 0.43
N ALA A 236 -20.93 1.79 0.97
CA ALA A 236 -21.27 0.45 0.50
C ALA A 236 -21.00 0.23 -1.00
N GLU A 237 -19.97 0.90 -1.54
CA GLU A 237 -19.62 0.87 -2.96
C GLU A 237 -20.84 1.13 -3.86
N ASN A 238 -21.65 2.14 -3.51
CA ASN A 238 -22.87 2.47 -4.22
C ASN A 238 -22.80 3.87 -4.84
N ALA A 239 -22.75 3.94 -6.16
CA ALA A 239 -22.73 5.18 -6.92
C ALA A 239 -23.89 6.13 -6.59
N ALA A 240 -25.08 5.59 -6.29
CA ALA A 240 -26.25 6.39 -5.94
C ALA A 240 -26.13 7.08 -4.56
N LEU A 241 -25.19 6.64 -3.72
CA LEU A 241 -24.93 7.18 -2.39
C LEU A 241 -23.72 8.13 -2.37
N ARG A 242 -23.21 8.55 -3.54
CA ARG A 242 -22.07 9.47 -3.65
C ARG A 242 -22.24 10.70 -2.77
N GLN A 243 -21.20 11.00 -2.00
CA GLN A 243 -21.10 12.18 -1.15
C GLN A 243 -19.79 12.90 -1.44
N THR A 244 -19.81 14.23 -1.51
CA THR A 244 -18.58 15.02 -1.45
C THR A 244 -18.03 14.92 -0.04
N LEU A 245 -16.83 14.35 0.12
CA LEU A 245 -16.13 14.30 1.40
C LEU A 245 -15.43 15.63 1.65
N ILE A 246 -14.63 16.09 0.69
CA ILE A 246 -13.82 17.31 0.81
C ILE A 246 -13.37 17.83 -0.56
N THR A 247 -13.14 19.14 -0.67
CA THR A 247 -12.71 19.84 -1.89
C THR A 247 -11.50 20.75 -1.65
N GLY A 248 -10.85 21.20 -2.71
CA GLY A 248 -9.91 22.33 -2.70
C GLY A 248 -8.50 21.96 -2.26
N PHE A 249 -7.96 20.87 -2.79
CA PHE A 249 -6.54 20.49 -2.61
C PHE A 249 -5.57 21.34 -3.44
N GLN A 250 -6.07 22.24 -4.29
CA GLN A 250 -5.29 23.11 -5.17
C GLN A 250 -4.36 22.30 -6.10
N THR A 251 -4.85 21.17 -6.59
CA THR A 251 -4.09 20.26 -7.45
C THR A 251 -4.96 19.68 -8.57
N SER A 252 -4.33 19.32 -9.69
CA SER A 252 -4.93 18.53 -10.77
C SER A 252 -4.48 17.07 -10.77
N SER A 253 -3.61 16.67 -9.84
CA SER A 253 -3.16 15.29 -9.65
C SER A 253 -3.03 14.97 -8.17
N GLY A 254 -3.44 13.76 -7.80
CA GLY A 254 -3.23 13.25 -6.47
C GLY A 254 -3.49 11.76 -6.38
N VAL A 255 -2.91 11.17 -5.34
CA VAL A 255 -3.02 9.76 -5.01
C VAL A 255 -3.64 9.59 -3.63
N LEU A 256 -4.45 8.55 -3.49
CA LEU A 256 -5.11 8.21 -2.23
C LEU A 256 -4.46 6.98 -1.60
N GLY A 257 -4.55 6.89 -0.28
CA GLY A 257 -4.34 5.65 0.46
C GLY A 257 -4.95 5.78 1.84
N ILE A 258 -5.25 4.66 2.49
CA ILE A 258 -5.96 4.66 3.76
C ILE A 258 -5.05 4.21 4.91
N SER A 259 -5.19 4.84 6.07
CA SER A 259 -4.48 4.44 7.27
C SER A 259 -4.88 3.03 7.73
N PRO A 260 -4.02 2.34 8.50
CA PRO A 260 -4.29 0.96 8.91
C PRO A 260 -5.53 0.80 9.79
N ASP A 261 -5.89 1.86 10.53
CA ASP A 261 -7.09 1.91 11.38
C ASP A 261 -8.33 2.45 10.65
N GLU A 262 -8.21 2.76 9.36
CA GLU A 262 -9.26 3.28 8.49
C GLU A 262 -9.94 4.56 8.98
N ARG A 263 -9.21 5.37 9.77
CA ARG A 263 -9.68 6.67 10.27
C ARG A 263 -9.17 7.84 9.46
N THR A 264 -8.05 7.68 8.77
CA THR A 264 -7.40 8.73 7.99
C THR A 264 -7.28 8.30 6.53
N LEU A 265 -7.81 9.12 5.63
CA LEU A 265 -7.49 9.03 4.21
C LEU A 265 -6.27 9.92 3.94
N PHE A 266 -5.16 9.31 3.57
CA PHE A 266 -3.99 10.02 3.10
C PHE A 266 -4.17 10.48 1.66
N VAL A 267 -3.78 11.73 1.41
CA VAL A 267 -3.86 12.37 0.10
C VAL A 267 -2.48 12.89 -0.25
N GLY A 268 -1.80 12.22 -1.17
CA GLY A 268 -0.56 12.70 -1.76
C GLY A 268 -0.89 13.59 -2.94
N THR A 269 -0.50 14.85 -2.88
CA THR A 269 -0.54 15.78 -4.02
C THR A 269 0.87 16.30 -4.25
N ASN A 270 1.14 16.96 -5.38
CA ASN A 270 2.38 17.70 -5.67
C ASN A 270 3.54 17.43 -4.67
N ALA A 271 3.79 18.37 -3.76
CA ALA A 271 4.84 18.29 -2.74
C ALA A 271 4.29 18.09 -1.32
N PHE A 272 3.06 17.60 -1.16
CA PHE A 272 2.40 17.53 0.16
C PHE A 272 1.73 16.20 0.42
N LEU A 273 1.81 15.76 1.67
CA LEU A 273 0.96 14.70 2.21
C LEU A 273 -0.05 15.34 3.15
N PHE A 274 -1.33 15.10 2.88
CA PHE A 274 -2.43 15.46 3.77
C PHE A 274 -3.03 14.20 4.41
N GLY A 275 -3.57 14.36 5.62
CA GLY A 275 -4.51 13.43 6.22
C GLY A 275 -5.90 14.05 6.21
N VAL A 276 -6.90 13.27 5.84
CA VAL A 276 -8.32 13.62 5.98
C VAL A 276 -8.93 12.67 6.99
N ASP A 277 -9.41 13.20 8.11
CA ASP A 277 -10.14 12.44 9.10
C ASP A 277 -11.50 12.03 8.50
N LEU A 278 -11.76 10.72 8.44
CA LEU A 278 -12.92 10.15 7.75
C LEU A 278 -14.23 10.28 8.52
N GLU A 279 -14.18 10.66 9.80
CA GLU A 279 -15.35 10.89 10.65
C GLU A 279 -15.80 12.36 10.58
N THR A 280 -14.85 13.29 10.64
CA THR A 280 -15.09 14.73 10.72
C THR A 280 -14.96 15.45 9.38
N GLY A 281 -14.24 14.86 8.42
CA GLY A 281 -13.85 15.51 7.17
C GLY A 281 -12.75 16.57 7.34
N GLU A 282 -12.14 16.67 8.53
CA GLU A 282 -11.07 17.63 8.79
C GLU A 282 -9.80 17.25 7.99
N ARG A 283 -9.15 18.25 7.38
CA ARG A 283 -7.90 18.08 6.64
C ARG A 283 -6.74 18.69 7.40
N THR A 284 -5.67 17.90 7.54
CA THR A 284 -4.40 18.33 8.12
C THR A 284 -3.26 18.09 7.14
N GLN A 285 -2.38 19.06 6.96
CA GLN A 285 -1.11 18.82 6.25
C GLN A 285 -0.16 18.08 7.19
N LEU A 286 0.26 16.88 6.80
CA LEU A 286 1.12 16.02 7.61
C LEU A 286 2.59 16.21 7.29
N ALA A 287 2.92 16.38 6.01
CA ALA A 287 4.31 16.52 5.57
C ALA A 287 4.44 17.36 4.29
N GLN A 288 5.63 17.91 4.08
CA GLN A 288 6.06 18.50 2.82
C GLN A 288 7.20 17.65 2.24
N ILE A 289 7.00 17.13 1.05
CA ILE A 289 7.97 16.31 0.31
C ILE A 289 8.97 17.27 -0.36
N PRO A 290 10.29 17.07 -0.20
CA PRO A 290 11.28 17.97 -0.79
C PRO A 290 11.21 18.05 -2.33
N GLY A 291 11.33 19.26 -2.87
CA GLY A 291 11.37 19.55 -4.32
C GLY A 291 10.01 19.90 -4.92
N ASP A 292 10.00 20.24 -6.23
CA ASP A 292 8.78 20.43 -7.02
C ASP A 292 8.21 19.07 -7.43
N ALA A 293 7.85 18.29 -6.41
CA ALA A 293 7.48 16.91 -6.57
C ALA A 293 6.07 16.77 -7.16
N ARG A 294 5.85 15.72 -7.96
CA ARG A 294 4.53 15.12 -8.16
C ARG A 294 4.53 13.75 -7.52
N VAL A 295 3.54 13.47 -6.69
CA VAL A 295 3.33 12.13 -6.14
C VAL A 295 2.52 11.30 -7.14
N ASN A 296 3.08 10.18 -7.61
CA ASN A 296 2.42 9.28 -8.58
C ASN A 296 1.96 7.95 -7.97
N GLY A 297 2.37 7.65 -6.74
CA GLY A 297 1.98 6.45 -6.03
C GLY A 297 2.06 6.70 -4.55
N LEU A 298 1.09 6.17 -3.81
CA LEU A 298 1.05 6.25 -2.36
C LEU A 298 0.53 4.92 -1.83
N VAL A 299 1.28 4.33 -0.90
CA VAL A 299 0.86 3.14 -0.16
C VAL A 299 1.19 3.30 1.31
N VAL A 300 0.39 2.68 2.16
CA VAL A 300 0.63 2.65 3.61
C VAL A 300 1.11 1.25 3.97
N TYR A 301 2.18 1.16 4.75
CA TYR A 301 2.65 -0.15 5.18
C TYR A 301 1.77 -0.69 6.30
N VAL A 302 1.12 -1.82 6.00
CA VAL A 302 0.39 -2.65 6.97
C VAL A 302 1.01 -4.04 6.86
N PRO A 303 1.75 -4.53 7.88
CA PRO A 303 2.16 -5.91 7.88
C PRO A 303 0.86 -6.74 7.93
N GLU A 304 0.72 -7.68 7.00
CA GLU A 304 -0.32 -8.71 7.18
C GLU A 304 -0.13 -9.30 8.59
N PRO A 305 -1.22 -9.55 9.35
CA PRO A 305 -1.08 -10.29 10.58
C PRO A 305 -0.40 -11.60 10.19
N ALA A 306 0.84 -11.79 10.66
CA ALA A 306 1.60 -12.99 10.40
C ALA A 306 0.64 -14.16 10.61
N PRO A 307 0.51 -15.10 9.65
CA PRO A 307 -0.41 -16.21 9.80
C PRO A 307 -0.13 -16.75 11.18
N VAL A 308 -1.12 -16.63 12.07
CA VAL A 308 -1.02 -17.16 13.42
C VAL A 308 -1.05 -18.65 13.20
N PHE A 309 0.10 -19.22 12.80
CA PHE A 309 0.37 -20.64 12.83
C PHE A 309 0.06 -20.98 14.26
N GLY A 310 -1.07 -21.66 14.45
CA GLY A 310 -1.64 -21.90 15.75
C GLY A 310 -0.62 -22.56 16.66
N THR A 311 0.16 -21.76 17.37
CA THR A 311 0.47 -22.00 18.76
C THR A 311 -0.85 -21.82 19.49
N ALA A 312 -1.73 -22.80 19.31
CA ALA A 312 -2.56 -23.25 20.40
C ALA A 312 -1.59 -23.55 21.53
N LEU A 313 -1.32 -22.52 22.34
CA LEU A 313 -0.75 -22.69 23.66
C LEU A 313 -1.80 -23.52 24.38
N LEU A 314 -1.64 -24.83 24.33
CA LEU A 314 -2.42 -25.78 25.09
C LEU A 314 -2.08 -25.47 26.55
N LEU A 315 -2.83 -24.53 27.14
CA LEU A 315 -2.77 -24.23 28.55
C LEU A 315 -3.32 -25.48 29.24
N ILE A 316 -2.45 -26.44 29.54
CA ILE A 316 -2.78 -27.57 30.43
C ILE A 316 -2.98 -26.95 31.81
N VAL A 317 -4.20 -26.48 32.07
CA VAL A 317 -4.65 -26.20 33.43
C VAL A 317 -4.84 -27.56 34.08
N ALA A 318 -3.81 -28.03 34.77
CA ALA A 318 -3.93 -29.16 35.69
C ALA A 318 -4.84 -28.75 36.85
N THR A 319 -6.15 -28.88 36.69
CA THR A 319 -7.07 -28.81 37.82
C THR A 319 -6.80 -30.02 38.71
N ARG A 320 -6.11 -29.79 39.82
CA ARG A 320 -5.97 -30.74 40.93
C ARG A 320 -7.37 -30.95 41.52
N ARG A 321 -8.13 -31.93 41.01
CA ARG A 321 -9.39 -32.37 41.62
C ARG A 321 -9.10 -32.90 43.02
N GLY A 322 -9.49 -32.16 44.03
CA GLY A 322 -9.65 -32.66 45.39
C GLY A 322 -10.73 -33.72 45.38
N PHE A 323 -10.36 -34.95 45.70
CA PHE A 323 -11.28 -35.99 46.13
C PHE A 323 -11.80 -35.59 47.53
N VAL A 324 -13.05 -35.13 47.61
CA VAL A 324 -13.80 -35.10 48.87
C VAL A 324 -14.77 -36.28 48.80
N ALA A 325 -14.48 -37.31 49.60
CA ALA A 325 -15.42 -38.39 49.83
C ALA A 325 -16.58 -37.84 50.68
N ALA A 326 -17.76 -37.78 50.07
CA ALA A 326 -19.02 -37.67 50.79
C ALA A 326 -19.51 -39.10 51.05
N ASP A 327 -19.54 -39.51 52.31
CA ASP A 327 -20.34 -40.65 52.73
C ASP A 327 -21.51 -40.15 53.59
N ARG A 328 -22.71 -40.43 53.10
CA ARG A 328 -23.99 -40.11 53.72
C ARG A 328 -24.32 -41.22 54.74
N LEU A 329 -25.04 -40.90 55.81
CA LEU A 329 -26.49 -41.17 55.90
C LEU A 329 -27.03 -40.96 57.32
N HIS A 330 -28.10 -40.15 57.36
CA HIS A 330 -29.10 -40.09 58.41
C HIS A 330 -29.84 -41.44 58.58
N GLN A 331 -29.94 -41.88 59.83
CA GLN A 331 -31.13 -42.46 60.46
C GLN A 331 -31.32 -41.64 61.74
N GLY A 332 -32.47 -41.09 62.12
CA GLY A 332 -33.85 -41.45 61.87
C GLY A 332 -34.53 -41.40 63.24
N ASP A 333 -35.35 -40.38 63.47
CA ASP A 333 -36.16 -40.23 64.69
C ASP A 333 -37.09 -41.43 64.90
N ARG A 334 -37.30 -41.82 66.17
CA ARG A 334 -38.60 -42.21 66.72
C ARG A 334 -38.58 -42.36 68.26
N LYS A 335 -39.44 -41.55 68.88
CA LYS A 335 -40.05 -41.61 70.23
C LYS A 335 -39.20 -41.21 71.43
#